data_AF-A0A7D6A5F4-F1
#
_entry.id   AF-A0A7D6A5F4-F1
#
_cell.length_a   1.000
_cell.length_b   1.000
_cell.length_c   1.000
_cell.angle_alpha   90.00
_cell.angle_beta   90.00
_cell.angle_gamma   90.00
#
_symmetry.space_group_name_H-M   'P 1'
#
loop_
_entity.id
_entity.type
_entity.pdbx_description
1 polymer ?
#
loop_
_entity_poly.entity_id
_entity_poly.type
_entity_poly.pdbx_seq_one_letter_code
_entity_poly.pdbx_strand_id
1 'polypeptide(L)'
;MAMTSQERDKRRREKAERLQEEDLRLKVRPGTRQALAEIKAWASVEENGEAMTLLIHRIHELGPEAARHFLSPPRHEIKLSNSVVRKLDQFRLSRELRAPGLELGDDPDDTGLILLAERA
;
A
#
# COMPACT_ATOMS: atom_id res chain seq x y z
N MET A 1 10.94 -0.43 -53.34
CA MET A 1 11.99 0.16 -52.49
C MET A 1 11.67 -0.17 -51.04
N ALA A 2 12.66 -0.57 -50.24
CA ALA A 2 12.44 -0.83 -48.81
C ALA A 2 12.12 0.50 -48.10
N MET A 3 11.15 0.47 -47.18
CA MET A 3 10.68 1.64 -46.46
C MET A 3 11.81 2.26 -45.62
N THR A 4 11.93 3.59 -45.66
CA THR A 4 12.96 4.30 -44.88
C THR A 4 12.64 4.28 -43.38
N SER A 5 13.65 4.50 -42.52
CA SER A 5 13.41 4.50 -41.07
C SER A 5 12.43 5.58 -40.61
N GLN A 6 12.48 6.76 -41.25
CA GLN A 6 11.58 7.89 -40.93
C GLN A 6 10.12 7.58 -41.29
N GLU A 7 9.87 6.94 -42.44
CA GLU A 7 8.53 6.53 -42.85
C GLU A 7 7.94 5.46 -41.91
N ARG A 8 8.76 4.53 -41.41
CA ARG A 8 8.32 3.53 -40.42
C ARG A 8 7.95 4.17 -39.08
N ASP A 9 8.74 5.13 -38.61
CA ASP A 9 8.45 5.84 -37.36
C ASP A 9 7.21 6.73 -37.49
N LYS A 10 7.03 7.42 -38.62
CA LYS A 10 5.82 8.18 -38.92
C LYS A 10 4.58 7.29 -38.90
N ARG A 11 4.64 6.14 -39.58
CA ARG A 11 3.54 5.16 -39.61
C ARG A 11 3.22 4.59 -38.21
N ARG A 12 4.23 4.37 -37.37
CA ARG A 12 4.02 3.97 -35.96
C ARG A 12 3.30 5.06 -35.16
N ARG A 13 3.70 6.32 -35.31
CA ARG A 13 3.05 7.46 -34.64
C ARG A 13 1.60 7.65 -35.09
N GLU A 14 1.36 7.62 -36.40
CA GLU A 14 -0.01 7.73 -36.97
C GLU A 14 -0.93 6.60 -36.47
N LYS A 15 -0.39 5.38 -36.34
CA LYS A 15 -1.15 4.25 -35.78
C LYS A 15 -1.47 4.49 -34.30
N ALA A 16 -0.49 4.90 -33.51
CA ALA A 16 -0.66 5.14 -32.08
C ALA A 16 -1.69 6.25 -31.83
N GLU A 17 -1.61 7.36 -32.58
CA GLU A 17 -2.59 8.46 -32.50
C GLU A 17 -3.99 7.99 -32.88
N ARG A 18 -4.14 7.22 -33.97
CA ARG A 18 -5.44 6.69 -34.41
C ARG A 18 -6.06 5.74 -33.41
N LEU A 19 -5.26 4.91 -32.73
CA LEU A 19 -5.72 3.93 -31.75
C LEU A 19 -5.73 4.49 -30.32
N GLN A 20 -5.37 5.75 -30.13
CA GLN A 20 -5.23 6.39 -28.81
C GLN A 20 -4.33 5.58 -27.88
N GLU A 21 -3.27 4.99 -28.45
CA GLU A 21 -2.29 4.20 -27.69
C GLU A 21 -1.49 5.14 -26.78
N GLU A 22 -1.58 4.93 -25.48
CA GLU A 22 -0.77 5.61 -24.48
C GLU A 22 0.25 4.65 -23.86
N ASP A 23 1.49 5.13 -23.71
CA ASP A 23 2.60 4.38 -23.11
C ASP A 23 2.45 4.32 -21.57
N LEU A 24 1.92 3.21 -21.04
CA LEU A 24 1.93 2.96 -19.59
C LEU A 24 3.30 2.42 -19.14
N ARG A 25 4.15 3.29 -18.57
CA ARG A 25 5.51 2.94 -18.13
C ARG A 25 5.62 2.82 -16.61
N LEU A 26 6.08 1.66 -16.14
CA LEU A 26 6.29 1.37 -14.72
C LEU A 26 7.73 0.93 -14.45
N LYS A 27 8.43 1.64 -13.55
CA LYS A 27 9.73 1.18 -13.01
C LYS A 27 9.48 0.30 -11.80
N VAL A 28 9.99 -0.93 -11.82
CA VAL A 28 9.74 -1.93 -10.78
C VAL A 28 11.02 -2.32 -10.03
N ARG A 29 10.89 -2.58 -8.73
CA ARG A 29 11.94 -3.20 -7.90
C ARG A 29 11.91 -4.74 -8.06
N PRO A 30 12.97 -5.47 -7.63
CA PRO A 30 13.04 -6.93 -7.79
C PRO A 30 11.82 -7.69 -7.25
N GLY A 31 11.32 -7.32 -6.06
CA GLY A 31 10.14 -7.97 -5.47
C GLY A 31 8.87 -7.83 -6.32
N THR A 32 8.60 -6.63 -6.84
CA THR A 32 7.45 -6.41 -7.75
C THR A 32 7.61 -7.16 -9.07
N ARG A 33 8.85 -7.26 -9.59
CA ARG A 33 9.13 -8.04 -10.80
C ARG A 33 8.88 -9.53 -10.58
N GLN A 34 9.30 -10.06 -9.44
CA GLN A 34 9.07 -11.45 -9.07
C GLN A 34 7.57 -11.75 -8.94
N ALA A 35 6.82 -10.90 -8.22
CA ALA A 35 5.38 -11.05 -8.08
C ALA A 35 4.67 -11.08 -9.45
N LEU A 36 5.07 -10.22 -10.39
CA LEU A 36 4.52 -10.24 -11.75
C LEU A 36 4.84 -11.55 -12.49
N ALA A 37 6.05 -12.10 -12.31
CA ALA A 37 6.42 -13.38 -12.92
C ALA A 37 5.61 -14.56 -12.37
N GLU A 38 5.31 -14.56 -11.07
CA GLU A 38 4.47 -15.57 -10.43
C GLU A 38 3.02 -15.46 -10.91
N ILE A 39 2.45 -14.26 -10.96
CA ILE A 39 1.12 -14.02 -11.52
C ILE A 39 1.01 -14.52 -12.95
N LYS A 40 2.01 -14.23 -13.78
CA LYS A 40 2.10 -14.73 -15.15
C LYS A 40 2.11 -16.25 -15.23
N ALA A 41 2.87 -16.91 -14.36
CA ALA A 41 2.90 -18.37 -14.30
C ALA A 41 1.52 -18.95 -13.93
N TRP A 42 0.83 -18.35 -12.94
CA TRP A 42 -0.53 -18.78 -12.56
C TRP A 42 -1.55 -18.57 -13.68
N ALA A 43 -1.45 -17.47 -14.42
CA ALA A 43 -2.34 -17.14 -15.51
C ALA A 43 -1.95 -17.80 -16.85
N SER A 44 -0.81 -18.51 -16.91
CA SER A 44 -0.22 -19.03 -18.15
C SER A 44 -0.02 -17.95 -19.23
N VAL A 45 0.43 -16.77 -18.82
CA VAL A 45 0.68 -15.61 -19.69
C VAL A 45 2.18 -15.35 -19.83
N GLU A 46 2.66 -15.20 -21.06
CA GLU A 46 4.09 -14.99 -21.34
C GLU A 46 4.49 -13.50 -21.36
N GLU A 47 3.57 -12.62 -21.75
CA GLU A 47 3.86 -11.19 -21.91
C GLU A 47 3.47 -10.37 -20.68
N ASN A 48 4.37 -9.46 -20.26
CA ASN A 48 4.08 -8.58 -19.12
C ASN A 48 2.92 -7.63 -19.41
N GLY A 49 2.83 -7.12 -20.65
CA GLY A 49 1.75 -6.22 -21.06
C GLY A 49 0.38 -6.89 -20.96
N GLU A 50 0.27 -8.12 -21.45
CA GLU A 50 -0.96 -8.91 -21.38
C GLU A 50 -1.39 -9.16 -19.92
N ALA A 51 -0.46 -9.59 -19.06
CA ALA A 51 -0.76 -9.81 -17.65
C ALA A 51 -1.25 -8.52 -16.97
N MET A 52 -0.63 -7.38 -17.25
CA MET A 52 -1.04 -6.08 -16.68
C MET A 52 -2.41 -5.63 -17.19
N THR A 53 -2.68 -5.77 -18.49
CA THR A 53 -4.00 -5.47 -19.08
C THR A 53 -5.10 -6.33 -18.46
N LEU A 54 -4.85 -7.63 -18.29
CA LEU A 54 -5.79 -8.54 -17.64
C LEU A 54 -6.03 -8.15 -16.19
N LEU A 55 -4.99 -7.85 -15.41
CA LEU A 55 -5.13 -7.41 -14.01
C LEU A 55 -6.01 -6.16 -13.90
N ILE A 56 -5.80 -5.16 -14.76
CA ILE A 56 -6.60 -3.93 -14.76
C ILE A 56 -8.07 -4.24 -15.06
N HIS A 57 -8.35 -5.02 -16.10
CA HIS A 57 -9.73 -5.38 -16.46
C HIS A 57 -10.42 -6.22 -15.39
N ARG A 58 -9.74 -7.24 -14.85
CA ARG A 58 -10.30 -8.09 -13.80
C ARG A 58 -10.60 -7.32 -12.52
N ILE A 59 -9.70 -6.43 -12.08
CA ILE A 59 -9.97 -5.59 -10.92
C ILE A 59 -11.16 -4.64 -11.18
N HIS A 60 -11.27 -4.10 -12.40
CA HIS A 60 -12.40 -3.25 -12.76
C HIS A 60 -13.74 -4.02 -12.77
N GLU A 61 -13.76 -5.27 -13.25
CA GLU A 61 -14.93 -6.15 -13.23
C GLU A 61 -15.46 -6.44 -11.81
N LEU A 62 -14.58 -6.44 -10.80
CA LEU A 62 -14.96 -6.63 -9.40
C LEU A 62 -15.70 -5.42 -8.78
N GLY A 63 -15.72 -4.28 -9.47
CA GLY A 63 -16.36 -3.07 -9.00
C GLY A 63 -15.53 -2.25 -8.00
N PRO A 64 -16.00 -1.04 -7.65
CA PRO A 64 -15.20 -0.04 -6.97
C PRO A 64 -14.82 -0.41 -5.53
N GLU A 65 -15.69 -1.11 -4.80
CA GLU A 65 -15.42 -1.49 -3.40
C GLU A 65 -14.34 -2.58 -3.30
N ALA A 66 -14.46 -3.63 -4.12
CA ALA A 66 -13.47 -4.69 -4.19
C ALA A 66 -12.13 -4.15 -4.71
N ALA A 67 -12.14 -3.29 -5.74
CA ALA A 67 -10.93 -2.65 -6.23
C ALA A 67 -10.23 -1.82 -5.13
N ARG A 68 -10.98 -1.07 -4.32
CA ARG A 68 -10.41 -0.34 -3.17
C ARG A 68 -9.77 -1.26 -2.15
N HIS A 69 -10.35 -2.44 -1.92
CA HIS A 69 -9.79 -3.41 -0.98
C HIS A 69 -8.39 -3.88 -1.42
N PHE A 70 -8.20 -4.21 -2.70
CA PHE A 70 -6.91 -4.69 -3.21
C PHE A 70 -5.87 -3.58 -3.43
N LEU A 71 -6.31 -2.36 -3.74
CA LEU A 71 -5.42 -1.23 -4.01
C LEU A 71 -5.07 -0.40 -2.76
N SER A 72 -5.70 -0.68 -1.63
CA SER A 72 -5.38 -0.04 -0.35
C SER A 72 -4.42 -0.90 0.46
N PRO A 73 -3.37 -0.33 1.09
CA PRO A 73 -2.56 -1.10 2.03
C PRO A 73 -3.44 -1.63 3.17
N PRO A 74 -3.19 -2.85 3.68
CA PRO A 74 -3.96 -3.41 4.79
C PRO A 74 -3.82 -2.48 6.00
N ARG A 75 -4.91 -1.82 6.37
CA ARG A 75 -4.97 -1.08 7.64
C ARG A 75 -5.30 -2.09 8.72
N HIS A 76 -4.36 -2.28 9.65
CA HIS A 76 -4.66 -3.01 10.88
C HIS A 76 -5.53 -2.11 11.76
N GLU A 77 -6.81 -2.45 11.89
CA GLU A 77 -7.68 -1.79 12.85
C GLU A 77 -7.34 -2.32 14.25
N ILE A 78 -6.82 -1.47 15.14
CA ILE A 78 -6.56 -1.84 16.53
C ILE A 78 -7.88 -1.77 17.30
N LYS A 79 -8.58 -2.90 17.40
CA LYS A 79 -9.77 -3.03 18.26
C LYS A 79 -9.36 -3.46 19.67
N LEU A 80 -9.53 -2.57 20.64
CA LEU A 80 -9.37 -2.91 22.05
C LEU A 80 -10.57 -3.73 22.53
N SER A 81 -10.32 -4.81 23.28
CA SER A 81 -11.41 -5.55 23.92
C SER A 81 -11.97 -4.75 25.11
N ASN A 82 -13.24 -4.99 25.48
CA ASN A 82 -13.86 -4.35 26.66
C ASN A 82 -13.03 -4.54 27.94
N SER A 83 -12.35 -5.70 28.08
CA SER A 83 -11.48 -5.96 29.23
C SER A 83 -10.23 -5.07 29.25
N VAL A 84 -9.66 -4.78 28.08
CA VAL A 84 -8.49 -3.92 27.94
C VAL A 84 -8.88 -2.46 28.16
N VAL A 85 -10.02 -2.03 27.62
CA VAL A 85 -10.59 -0.69 27.87
C VAL A 85 -10.76 -0.47 29.37
N ARG A 86 -11.40 -1.42 30.08
CA ARG A 86 -11.59 -1.33 31.53
C ARG A 86 -10.26 -1.26 32.30
N LYS A 87 -9.26 -2.04 31.89
CA LYS A 87 -7.92 -1.99 32.52
C LYS A 87 -7.24 -0.64 32.30
N LEU A 88 -7.35 -0.08 31.10
CA LEU A 88 -6.81 1.26 30.80
C LEU A 88 -7.52 2.35 31.60
N ASP A 89 -8.85 2.26 31.75
CA ASP A 89 -9.61 3.20 32.58
C ASP A 89 -9.22 3.10 34.06
N GLN A 90 -9.06 1.89 34.59
CA GLN A 90 -8.60 1.67 35.96
C GLN A 90 -7.18 2.20 36.17
N PHE A 91 -6.29 1.97 35.21
CA PHE A 91 -4.92 2.49 35.22
C PHE A 91 -4.90 4.03 35.22
N ARG A 92 -5.74 4.67 34.39
CA ARG A 92 -5.90 6.13 34.39
C ARG A 92 -6.35 6.66 35.75
N LEU A 93 -7.40 6.05 36.33
CA LEU A 93 -7.95 6.47 37.63
C LEU A 93 -6.94 6.28 38.78
N SER A 94 -6.22 5.16 38.82
CA SER A 94 -5.20 4.94 39.85
C SER A 94 -4.07 5.96 39.76
N ARG A 95 -3.71 6.36 38.54
CA ARG A 95 -2.69 7.37 38.29
C ARG A 95 -3.15 8.76 38.73
N GLU A 96 -4.37 9.18 38.36
CA GLU A 96 -4.95 10.46 38.78
C GLU A 96 -5.07 10.61 40.30
N LEU A 97 -5.39 9.52 41.02
CA LEU A 97 -5.46 9.51 42.48
C LEU A 97 -4.07 9.60 43.15
N ARG A 98 -3.01 9.14 42.48
CA ARG A 98 -1.61 9.15 42.98
C ARG A 98 -0.87 10.45 42.59
N ALA A 99 -1.24 11.06 41.48
CA ALA A 99 -0.69 12.30 40.95
C ALA A 99 -0.76 13.56 41.85
N PRO A 100 -1.58 13.69 42.92
CA PRO A 100 -1.58 14.90 43.73
C PRO A 100 -0.25 15.19 44.46
N GLY A 101 0.68 14.23 44.51
CA GLY A 101 1.98 14.38 45.17
C GLY A 101 3.14 13.67 44.49
N LEU A 102 3.02 13.35 43.19
CA LEU A 102 4.02 12.60 42.44
C LEU A 102 4.45 13.38 41.20
N GLU A 103 5.74 13.67 41.08
CA GLU A 103 6.32 14.29 39.89
C GLU A 103 6.38 13.27 38.74
N LEU A 104 6.33 13.74 37.49
CA LEU A 104 6.41 12.88 36.31
C LEU A 104 7.78 12.16 36.27
N GLY A 105 7.79 10.83 36.24
CA GLY A 105 8.99 10.00 36.35
C GLY A 105 9.19 9.31 37.72
N ASP A 106 8.53 9.79 38.77
CA ASP A 106 8.51 9.14 40.09
C ASP A 106 7.34 8.15 40.25
N ASP A 107 6.51 8.01 39.21
CA ASP A 107 5.43 7.03 39.16
C ASP A 107 6.01 5.62 39.00
N PRO A 108 5.72 4.65 39.89
CA PRO A 108 6.12 3.27 39.67
C PRO A 108 5.60 2.70 38.34
N ASP A 109 4.52 3.29 37.82
CA ASP A 109 3.92 2.95 36.53
C ASP A 109 4.68 3.53 35.31
N ASP A 110 5.66 4.44 35.51
CA ASP A 110 6.52 4.97 34.45
C ASP A 110 7.71 4.03 34.10
N THR A 111 7.86 2.93 34.84
CA THR A 111 8.92 1.94 34.64
C THR A 111 8.83 1.29 33.25
N GLY A 112 9.83 1.54 32.39
CA GLY A 112 9.90 0.96 31.05
C GLY A 112 9.15 1.75 29.96
N LEU A 113 8.57 2.91 30.30
CA LEU A 113 8.10 3.86 29.29
C LEU A 113 9.30 4.60 28.68
N ILE A 114 9.43 4.54 27.35
CA ILE A 114 10.39 5.38 26.63
C ILE A 114 9.76 6.77 26.50
N LEU A 115 10.20 7.71 27.34
CA LEU A 115 9.88 9.12 27.16
C LEU A 115 10.52 9.60 25.85
N LEU A 116 9.72 9.72 24.79
CA LEU A 116 10.16 10.27 23.50
C LEU A 116 10.37 11.80 23.52
N ALA A 117 10.51 12.38 24.71
CA ALA A 117 10.70 13.80 24.91
C ALA A 117 11.82 14.06 25.92
N GLU A 118 13.06 13.79 25.53
CA GLU A 118 14.16 14.61 26.01
C GLU A 118 14.34 15.80 25.06
N ARG A 119 13.95 16.95 25.61
CA ARG A 119 14.41 18.34 25.37
C ARG A 119 15.44 18.58 24.25
N ALA A 120 15.11 19.53 23.39
CA ALA A 120 16.08 20.47 22.83
C ALA A 120 16.58 21.43 23.93
#